data_AF-A0A4R4XSW2-F1
#
_entry.id   AF-A0A4R4XSW2-F1
#
_cell.length_a   1.000
_cell.length_b   1.000
_cell.length_c   1.000
_cell.angle_alpha   90.00
_cell.angle_beta   90.00
_cell.angle_gamma   90.00
#
_symmetry.space_group_name_H-M   'P 1'
#
loop_
_entity.id
_entity.type
_entity.pdbx_description
1 polymer ?
#
loop_
_entity_poly.entity_id
_entity_poly.type
_entity_poly.pdbx_seq_one_letter_code
_entity_poly.pdbx_strand_id
1 'polypeptide(L)'
;MKRWIGVVLAAVLAGVAVVAVVTGNEEDDRPELTVARGVIGSEKKPFFDDARVRAAFAEHGLRVEVDTAGSRQMVTDVDLGRYAFAFPSSVPAAERIKQDRGASVTYAPFYSPMAVATFEPIAGLLEKLGVLRNSGSGYPIFDIAKYLEIVAKGTRWDNIPDNSDYPARKRVLLTTTDVRTSNSAAMYLSMIGYVANGDDVISSDEQIAKIAPILAPAVLDQGFSETESEEAFENYLVQGSGKTPMTVVYEAQYLSHVFTGDGRIRPEMRLVYPSPTVLSKHTLVPLSAPGSRVGELLTKDPELQSLAAQYGFRTSDPKAFADLVARTKAPAATALVDVVEPPTWERLDRLITAIDSTRP
;
A
#
# COMPACT_ATOMS: atom_id res chain seq x y z
N MET A 1 -50.56 27.73 37.86
CA MET A 1 -49.84 27.10 36.73
C MET A 1 -48.39 26.70 37.06
N LYS A 2 -47.59 27.50 37.78
CA LYS A 2 -46.16 27.17 38.07
C LYS A 2 -45.90 25.90 38.91
N ARG A 3 -46.83 25.45 39.77
CA ARG A 3 -46.63 24.27 40.63
C ARG A 3 -46.79 22.93 39.90
N TRP A 4 -47.54 22.91 38.79
CA TRP A 4 -47.80 21.68 38.01
C TRP A 4 -46.66 21.39 37.02
N ILE A 5 -46.00 22.45 36.53
CA ILE A 5 -44.82 22.34 35.66
C ILE A 5 -43.66 21.64 36.40
N GLY A 6 -43.44 21.95 37.68
CA GLY A 6 -42.39 21.30 38.47
C GLY A 6 -42.63 19.80 38.72
N VAL A 7 -43.90 19.39 38.88
CA VAL A 7 -44.26 17.97 39.09
C VAL A 7 -44.13 17.17 37.79
N VAL A 8 -44.55 17.75 36.66
CA VAL A 8 -44.37 17.11 35.34
C VAL A 8 -42.88 17.00 34.99
N LEU A 9 -42.09 18.04 35.25
CA LEU A 9 -40.66 18.01 34.99
C LEU A 9 -39.92 16.98 35.87
N ALA A 10 -40.32 16.85 37.14
CA ALA A 10 -39.76 15.84 38.04
C ALA A 10 -40.14 14.42 37.61
N ALA A 11 -41.38 14.20 37.13
CA ALA A 11 -41.82 12.90 36.61
C ALA A 11 -41.10 12.53 35.30
N VAL A 12 -40.87 13.51 34.41
CA VAL A 12 -40.08 13.31 33.19
C VAL A 12 -38.63 13.01 33.52
N LEU A 13 -38.01 13.74 34.45
CA LEU A 13 -36.63 13.48 34.89
C LEU A 13 -36.48 12.12 35.58
N ALA A 14 -37.47 11.72 36.39
CA ALA A 14 -37.49 10.38 36.98
C ALA A 14 -37.68 9.29 35.92
N GLY A 15 -38.55 9.52 34.92
CA GLY A 15 -38.72 8.61 33.79
C GLY A 15 -37.46 8.47 32.94
N VAL A 16 -36.76 9.58 32.65
CA VAL A 16 -35.49 9.59 31.92
C VAL A 16 -34.39 8.92 32.73
N ALA A 17 -34.33 9.13 34.04
CA ALA A 17 -33.37 8.46 34.91
C ALA A 17 -33.63 6.95 35.01
N VAL A 18 -34.89 6.52 35.09
CA VAL A 18 -35.25 5.09 35.09
C VAL A 18 -34.95 4.45 33.73
N VAL A 19 -35.25 5.13 32.62
CA VAL A 19 -34.87 4.63 31.28
C VAL A 19 -33.36 4.56 31.16
N ALA A 20 -32.60 5.57 31.59
CA ALA A 20 -31.14 5.57 31.53
C ALA A 20 -30.50 4.49 32.41
N VAL A 21 -31.11 4.13 33.55
CA VAL A 21 -30.65 3.02 34.40
C VAL A 21 -31.06 1.66 33.83
N VAL A 22 -32.23 1.55 33.18
CA VAL A 22 -32.68 0.31 32.55
C VAL A 22 -31.93 0.04 31.23
N THR A 23 -31.56 1.07 30.46
CA THR A 23 -30.70 0.95 29.27
C THR A 23 -29.21 0.99 29.61
N GLY A 24 -28.84 1.46 30.80
CA GLY A 24 -27.45 1.51 31.28
C GLY A 24 -27.01 0.26 32.05
N ASN A 25 -27.95 -0.62 32.41
CA ASN A 25 -27.72 -1.91 33.06
C ASN A 25 -27.83 -3.12 32.11
N GLU A 26 -27.88 -2.89 30.80
CA GLU A 26 -27.42 -3.92 29.87
C GLU A 26 -25.89 -3.96 29.99
N GLU A 27 -25.39 -4.60 31.06
CA GLU A 27 -24.06 -5.19 31.04
C GLU A 27 -23.99 -6.03 29.76
N ASP A 28 -23.17 -5.56 28.84
CA ASP A 28 -22.99 -6.10 27.50
C ASP A 28 -22.51 -7.56 27.65
N ASP A 29 -23.45 -8.51 27.71
CA ASP A 29 -23.25 -9.95 27.84
C ASP A 29 -22.65 -10.56 26.55
N ARG A 30 -21.90 -9.72 25.81
CA ARG A 30 -21.13 -10.13 24.63
C ARG A 30 -19.90 -10.86 25.14
N PRO A 31 -19.60 -12.05 24.58
CA PRO A 31 -18.40 -12.79 24.96
C PRO A 31 -17.16 -11.90 24.81
N GLU A 32 -16.30 -11.91 25.83
CA GLU A 32 -15.06 -11.14 25.82
C GLU A 32 -14.20 -11.56 24.62
N LEU A 33 -14.00 -10.63 23.67
CA LEU A 33 -13.25 -10.91 22.45
C LEU A 33 -11.75 -11.04 22.76
N THR A 34 -11.11 -12.07 22.21
CA THR A 34 -9.66 -12.23 22.30
C THR A 34 -8.98 -11.15 21.47
N VAL A 35 -8.13 -10.35 22.11
CA VAL A 35 -7.41 -9.26 21.44
C VAL A 35 -6.23 -9.79 20.65
N ALA A 36 -6.15 -9.45 19.37
CA ALA A 36 -5.02 -9.72 18.51
C ALA A 36 -4.47 -8.39 17.98
N ARG A 37 -3.49 -7.81 18.69
CA ARG A 37 -2.81 -6.59 18.23
C ARG A 37 -1.72 -6.94 17.23
N GLY A 38 -1.67 -6.28 16.08
CA GLY A 38 -0.63 -6.48 15.07
C GLY A 38 0.01 -5.19 14.56
N VAL A 39 1.12 -5.33 13.86
CA VAL A 39 1.74 -4.24 13.10
C VAL A 39 1.58 -4.50 11.60
N ILE A 40 1.12 -3.51 10.85
CA ILE A 40 0.77 -3.65 9.42
C ILE A 40 1.39 -2.52 8.59
N GLY A 41 1.63 -2.75 7.31
CA GLY A 41 1.90 -1.65 6.37
C GLY A 41 0.67 -0.74 6.24
N SER A 42 0.88 0.57 6.17
CA SER A 42 -0.20 1.59 6.22
C SER A 42 -1.28 1.44 5.15
N GLU A 43 -0.96 0.90 3.98
CA GLU A 43 -1.93 0.71 2.89
C GLU A 43 -3.04 -0.30 3.22
N LYS A 44 -2.86 -1.10 4.29
CA LYS A 44 -3.90 -2.01 4.80
C LYS A 44 -4.78 -1.36 5.87
N LYS A 45 -4.40 -0.20 6.40
CA LYS A 45 -5.11 0.44 7.51
C LYS A 45 -6.58 0.72 7.19
N PRO A 46 -6.95 1.24 6.00
CA PRO A 46 -8.36 1.45 5.67
C PRO A 46 -9.20 0.17 5.73
N PHE A 47 -8.64 -0.98 5.35
CA PHE A 47 -9.31 -2.29 5.44
C PHE A 47 -9.54 -2.72 6.90
N PHE A 48 -8.52 -2.65 7.75
CA PHE A 48 -8.66 -3.02 9.17
C PHE A 48 -9.51 -2.04 10.01
N ASP A 49 -9.65 -0.81 9.53
CA ASP A 49 -10.53 0.19 10.15
C ASP A 49 -12.00 0.06 9.72
N ASP A 50 -12.31 -0.71 8.68
CA ASP A 50 -13.69 -0.96 8.25
C ASP A 50 -14.49 -1.68 9.36
N ALA A 51 -15.64 -1.11 9.71
CA ALA A 51 -16.55 -1.70 10.70
C ALA A 51 -17.00 -3.12 10.30
N ARG A 52 -17.15 -3.39 9.00
CA ARG A 52 -17.51 -4.73 8.46
C ARG A 52 -16.39 -5.73 8.67
N VAL A 53 -15.13 -5.33 8.46
CA VAL A 53 -13.96 -6.19 8.71
C VAL A 53 -13.84 -6.49 10.20
N ARG A 54 -14.02 -5.47 11.05
CA ARG A 54 -14.03 -5.65 12.51
C ARG A 54 -15.16 -6.55 12.98
N ALA A 55 -16.35 -6.41 12.39
CA ALA A 55 -17.49 -7.29 12.68
C ALA A 55 -17.21 -8.74 12.27
N ALA A 56 -16.68 -8.97 11.06
CA ALA A 56 -16.29 -10.30 10.60
C ALA A 56 -15.28 -10.97 11.55
N PHE A 57 -14.26 -10.25 12.04
CA PHE A 57 -13.37 -10.81 13.07
C PHE A 57 -14.08 -11.07 14.42
N ALA A 58 -15.01 -10.21 14.82
CA ALA A 58 -15.75 -10.37 16.06
C ALA A 58 -16.69 -11.59 16.04
N GLU A 59 -17.25 -11.96 14.89
CA GLU A 59 -18.00 -13.22 14.71
C GLU A 59 -17.13 -14.45 15.02
N HIS A 60 -15.82 -14.33 14.81
CA HIS A 60 -14.82 -15.34 15.17
C HIS A 60 -14.23 -15.14 16.57
N GLY A 61 -14.82 -14.29 17.41
CA GLY A 61 -14.37 -14.05 18.78
C GLY A 61 -13.03 -13.30 18.88
N LEU A 62 -12.65 -12.54 17.84
CA LEU A 62 -11.42 -11.76 17.81
C LEU A 62 -11.70 -10.26 17.76
N ARG A 63 -10.91 -9.50 18.52
CA ARG A 63 -10.80 -8.05 18.39
C ARG A 63 -9.42 -7.72 17.84
N VAL A 64 -9.36 -7.43 16.55
CA VAL A 64 -8.10 -7.10 15.86
C VAL A 64 -7.80 -5.61 16.02
N GLU A 65 -6.63 -5.31 16.56
CA GLU A 65 -6.10 -3.95 16.67
C GLU A 65 -4.83 -3.85 15.83
N VAL A 66 -4.60 -2.73 15.16
CA VAL A 66 -3.44 -2.56 14.29
C VAL A 66 -2.72 -1.24 14.55
N ASP A 67 -1.40 -1.30 14.62
CA ASP A 67 -0.50 -0.16 14.46
C ASP A 67 0.12 -0.20 13.05
N THR A 68 0.53 0.95 12.52
CA THR A 68 1.22 1.02 11.22
C THR A 68 2.72 1.18 11.37
N ALA A 69 3.46 0.52 10.49
CA ALA A 69 4.87 0.78 10.24
C ALA A 69 5.22 0.36 8.81
N GLY A 70 6.22 1.00 8.20
CA GLY A 70 6.78 0.52 6.95
C GLY A 70 7.31 -0.91 7.10
N SER A 71 7.13 -1.78 6.09
CA SER A 71 7.51 -3.20 6.22
C SER A 71 8.99 -3.40 6.52
N ARG A 72 9.88 -2.48 6.11
CA ARG A 72 11.29 -2.56 6.49
C ARG A 72 11.48 -2.17 7.95
N GLN A 73 10.82 -1.11 8.37
CA GLN A 73 10.79 -0.67 9.77
C GLN A 73 10.29 -1.77 10.72
N MET A 74 9.36 -2.63 10.28
CA MET A 74 8.92 -3.79 11.07
C MET A 74 10.06 -4.77 11.39
N VAL A 75 11.07 -4.87 10.53
CA VAL A 75 12.25 -5.71 10.72
C VAL A 75 13.27 -5.00 11.60
N THR A 76 13.49 -3.71 11.37
CA THR A 76 14.63 -2.97 11.94
C THR A 76 14.34 -2.30 13.28
N ASP A 77 13.17 -1.65 13.41
CA ASP A 77 12.94 -0.66 14.47
C ASP A 77 11.74 -0.98 15.36
N VAL A 78 10.82 -1.84 14.90
CA VAL A 78 9.62 -2.19 15.67
C VAL A 78 9.93 -3.30 16.68
N ASP A 79 9.59 -3.08 17.95
CA ASP A 79 9.55 -4.15 18.94
C ASP A 79 8.37 -5.09 18.66
N LEU A 80 8.64 -6.19 17.95
CA LEU A 80 7.62 -7.18 17.62
C LEU A 80 7.13 -8.00 18.83
N GLY A 81 7.80 -7.92 20.00
CA GLY A 81 7.40 -8.66 21.19
C GLY A 81 6.04 -8.24 21.76
N ARG A 82 5.56 -7.04 21.41
CA ARG A 82 4.25 -6.51 21.84
C ARG A 82 3.08 -6.91 20.93
N TYR A 83 3.34 -7.63 19.84
CA TYR A 83 2.34 -7.94 18.82
C TYR A 83 2.05 -9.43 18.71
N ALA A 84 0.80 -9.75 18.38
CA ALA A 84 0.36 -11.09 18.01
C ALA A 84 0.74 -11.46 16.58
N PHE A 85 0.91 -10.49 15.68
CA PHE A 85 1.34 -10.72 14.30
C PHE A 85 2.05 -9.49 13.71
N ALA A 86 2.91 -9.72 12.72
CA ALA A 86 3.44 -8.69 11.83
C ALA A 86 2.92 -8.95 10.41
N PHE A 87 2.51 -7.91 9.69
CA PHE A 87 1.92 -8.06 8.37
C PHE A 87 2.56 -7.11 7.34
N PRO A 88 3.84 -7.36 7.01
CA PRO A 88 4.53 -6.62 5.96
C PRO A 88 3.90 -6.91 4.59
N SER A 89 3.98 -5.93 3.71
CA SER A 89 3.52 -6.01 2.32
C SER A 89 4.55 -6.67 1.42
N SER A 90 5.47 -7.45 1.99
CA SER A 90 6.76 -7.84 1.41
C SER A 90 7.12 -9.27 1.80
N VAL A 91 7.40 -10.12 0.81
CA VAL A 91 7.94 -11.47 1.09
C VAL A 91 9.31 -11.39 1.75
N PRO A 92 10.30 -10.60 1.27
CA PRO A 92 11.60 -10.52 1.93
C PRO A 92 11.52 -10.12 3.41
N ALA A 93 10.72 -9.11 3.75
CA ALA A 93 10.56 -8.70 5.15
C ALA A 93 9.83 -9.78 5.98
N ALA A 94 8.80 -10.43 5.43
CA ALA A 94 8.11 -11.51 6.12
C ALA A 94 9.02 -12.71 6.40
N GLU A 95 9.81 -13.14 5.42
CA GLU A 95 10.77 -14.24 5.62
C GLU A 95 11.83 -13.88 6.65
N ARG A 96 12.29 -12.63 6.66
CA ARG A 96 13.23 -12.16 7.68
C ARG A 96 12.61 -12.19 9.09
N ILE A 97 11.40 -11.64 9.25
CA ILE A 97 10.68 -11.68 10.54
C ILE A 97 10.42 -13.12 10.98
N LYS A 98 10.01 -13.99 10.05
CA LYS A 98 9.75 -15.41 10.32
C LYS A 98 11.01 -16.09 10.86
N GLN A 99 12.16 -15.87 10.25
CA GLN A 99 13.45 -16.40 10.71
C GLN A 99 13.82 -15.84 12.09
N ASP A 100 13.80 -14.51 12.25
CA ASP A 100 14.21 -13.83 13.49
C ASP A 100 13.30 -14.18 14.68
N ARG A 101 12.02 -14.51 14.42
CA ARG A 101 11.01 -14.85 15.46
C ARG A 101 10.71 -16.34 15.58
N GLY A 102 11.34 -17.19 14.76
CA GLY A 102 11.12 -18.64 14.77
C GLY A 102 9.69 -19.05 14.42
N ALA A 103 8.98 -18.27 13.59
CA ALA A 103 7.63 -18.60 13.17
C ALA A 103 7.65 -19.77 12.17
N SER A 104 6.76 -20.75 12.35
CA SER A 104 6.71 -21.96 11.52
C SER A 104 5.90 -21.78 10.23
N VAL A 105 5.00 -20.80 10.19
CA VAL A 105 4.07 -20.57 9.09
C VAL A 105 4.00 -19.08 8.75
N THR A 106 3.54 -18.79 7.53
CA THR A 106 3.16 -17.46 7.06
C THR A 106 1.87 -17.55 6.27
N TYR A 107 1.12 -16.45 6.18
CA TYR A 107 -0.14 -16.37 5.44
C TYR A 107 -0.06 -15.23 4.44
N ALA A 108 -0.35 -15.47 3.16
CA ALA A 108 -0.32 -14.44 2.12
C ALA A 108 -1.73 -14.23 1.54
N PRO A 109 -2.65 -13.58 2.27
CA PRO A 109 -4.06 -13.50 1.88
C PRO A 109 -4.32 -12.47 0.76
N PHE A 110 -3.40 -11.52 0.56
CA PHE A 110 -3.56 -10.38 -0.36
C PHE A 110 -2.36 -10.20 -1.28
N TYR A 111 -2.64 -9.68 -2.46
CA TYR A 111 -1.65 -9.28 -3.44
C TYR A 111 -2.02 -7.91 -4.02
N SER A 112 -1.02 -7.06 -4.22
CA SER A 112 -1.19 -5.82 -4.98
C SER A 112 0.04 -5.59 -5.85
N PRO A 113 -0.12 -5.48 -7.18
CA PRO A 113 0.93 -5.00 -8.06
C PRO A 113 1.41 -3.62 -7.65
N MET A 114 2.70 -3.35 -7.85
CA MET A 114 3.18 -1.99 -7.89
C MET A 114 2.64 -1.31 -9.15
N ALA A 115 2.17 -0.08 -8.98
CA ALA A 115 1.66 0.76 -10.04
C ALA A 115 2.19 2.19 -9.86
N VAL A 116 1.87 3.05 -10.81
CA VAL A 116 2.15 4.48 -10.76
C VAL A 116 0.83 5.21 -10.91
N ALA A 117 0.52 6.08 -9.94
CA ALA A 117 -0.58 7.02 -10.03
C ALA A 117 -0.06 8.32 -10.64
N THR A 118 -0.71 8.80 -11.69
CA THR A 118 -0.32 9.99 -12.44
C THR A 118 -1.57 10.75 -12.92
N PHE A 119 -1.40 11.74 -13.77
CA PHE A 119 -2.47 12.56 -14.34
C PHE A 119 -2.38 12.59 -15.87
N GLU A 120 -3.50 12.76 -16.55
CA GLU A 120 -3.58 12.74 -18.02
C GLU A 120 -2.56 13.66 -18.71
N PRO A 121 -2.38 14.94 -18.30
CA PRO A 121 -1.38 15.79 -18.96
C PRO A 121 0.04 15.28 -18.75
N ILE A 122 0.31 14.67 -17.59
CA ILE A 122 1.62 14.06 -17.29
C ILE A 122 1.81 12.79 -18.12
N ALA A 123 0.78 11.96 -18.25
CA ALA A 123 0.80 10.76 -19.08
C ALA A 123 1.13 11.09 -20.54
N GLY A 124 0.51 12.12 -21.12
CA GLY A 124 0.81 12.57 -22.48
C GLY A 124 2.27 13.04 -22.67
N LEU A 125 2.87 13.67 -21.67
CA LEU A 125 4.32 14.00 -21.70
C LEU A 125 5.20 12.74 -21.62
N LEU A 126 4.82 11.75 -20.82
CA LEU A 126 5.54 10.48 -20.72
C LEU A 126 5.45 9.66 -22.02
N GLU A 127 4.33 9.74 -22.74
CA GLU A 127 4.19 9.16 -24.08
C GLU A 127 5.14 9.82 -25.09
N LYS A 128 5.25 11.17 -25.08
CA LYS A 128 6.21 11.91 -25.92
C LYS A 128 7.66 11.49 -25.64
N LEU A 129 7.98 11.14 -24.40
CA LEU A 129 9.29 10.64 -23.99
C LEU A 129 9.49 9.14 -24.31
N GLY A 130 8.46 8.44 -24.79
CA GLY A 130 8.48 7.00 -25.02
C GLY A 130 8.53 6.16 -23.74
N VAL A 131 8.28 6.77 -22.58
CA VAL A 131 8.25 6.09 -21.27
C VAL A 131 6.89 5.46 -21.02
N LEU A 132 5.81 6.05 -21.56
CA LEU A 132 4.47 5.49 -21.47
C LEU A 132 4.01 4.98 -22.83
N ARG A 133 3.35 3.82 -22.84
CA ARG A 133 2.73 3.24 -24.04
C ARG A 133 1.42 2.56 -23.70
N ASN A 134 0.53 2.44 -24.68
CA ASN A 134 -0.68 1.63 -24.53
C ASN A 134 -0.30 0.13 -24.52
N SER A 135 -0.91 -0.66 -23.62
CA SER A 135 -0.72 -2.12 -23.60
C SER A 135 -1.41 -2.85 -24.76
N GLY A 136 -2.41 -2.22 -25.40
CA GLY A 136 -3.37 -2.91 -26.27
C GLY A 136 -4.50 -3.61 -25.51
N SER A 137 -4.48 -3.58 -24.17
CA SER A 137 -5.36 -4.34 -23.28
C SER A 137 -6.08 -3.46 -22.25
N GLY A 138 -6.25 -2.16 -22.53
CA GLY A 138 -7.08 -1.25 -21.74
C GLY A 138 -6.41 -0.58 -20.53
N TYR A 139 -5.10 -0.75 -20.37
CA TYR A 139 -4.29 -0.04 -19.37
C TYR A 139 -2.94 0.41 -19.96
N PRO A 140 -2.35 1.52 -19.51
CA PRO A 140 -1.05 1.98 -19.98
C PRO A 140 0.11 1.28 -19.26
N ILE A 141 1.22 1.09 -19.98
CA ILE A 141 2.47 0.51 -19.50
C ILE A 141 3.52 1.61 -19.38
N PHE A 142 4.18 1.65 -18.23
CA PHE A 142 5.32 2.50 -17.92
C PHE A 142 6.62 1.69 -18.08
N ASP A 143 7.42 2.03 -19.09
CA ASP A 143 8.65 1.33 -19.44
C ASP A 143 9.79 1.75 -18.50
N ILE A 144 10.23 0.82 -17.63
CA ILE A 144 11.26 1.09 -16.63
C ILE A 144 12.63 1.32 -17.28
N ALA A 145 12.96 0.64 -18.37
CA ALA A 145 14.23 0.83 -19.06
C ALA A 145 14.32 2.23 -19.67
N LYS A 146 13.28 2.67 -20.38
CA LYS A 146 13.19 4.04 -20.91
C LYS A 146 13.17 5.09 -19.81
N TYR A 147 12.50 4.80 -18.70
CA TYR A 147 12.53 5.66 -17.53
C TYR A 147 13.96 5.83 -16.98
N LEU A 148 14.72 4.75 -16.82
CA LEU A 148 16.10 4.85 -16.35
C LEU A 148 17.02 5.62 -17.32
N GLU A 149 16.80 5.52 -18.63
CA GLU A 149 17.51 6.34 -19.61
C GLU A 149 17.26 7.85 -19.40
N ILE A 150 16.02 8.27 -19.12
CA ILE A 150 15.70 9.69 -18.92
C ILE A 150 16.20 10.21 -17.57
N VAL A 151 16.20 9.37 -16.53
CA VAL A 151 16.76 9.69 -15.21
C VAL A 151 18.28 9.87 -15.30
N ALA A 152 18.98 8.95 -15.98
CA ALA A 152 20.42 9.03 -16.18
C ALA A 152 20.84 10.30 -16.94
N LYS A 153 20.01 10.79 -17.88
CA LYS A 153 20.22 12.06 -18.58
C LYS A 153 19.91 13.30 -17.73
N GLY A 154 19.33 13.14 -16.54
CA GLY A 154 18.87 14.25 -15.71
C GLY A 154 17.74 15.05 -16.36
N THR A 155 16.90 14.40 -17.17
CA THR A 155 15.82 15.04 -17.93
C THR A 155 14.89 15.80 -16.98
N ARG A 156 14.51 17.02 -17.37
CA ARG A 156 13.60 17.89 -16.62
C ARG A 156 12.33 18.14 -17.40
N TRP A 157 11.22 18.38 -16.69
CA TRP A 157 9.93 18.61 -17.34
C TRP A 157 9.97 19.83 -18.26
N ASP A 158 10.60 20.93 -17.83
CA ASP A 158 10.77 22.16 -18.62
C ASP A 158 11.65 22.00 -19.88
N ASN A 159 12.38 20.89 -20.00
CA ASN A 159 13.20 20.58 -21.17
C ASN A 159 12.51 19.64 -22.18
N ILE A 160 11.29 19.19 -21.90
CA ILE A 160 10.51 18.38 -22.84
C ILE A 160 10.00 19.31 -23.96
N PRO A 161 10.29 19.02 -25.25
CA PRO A 161 9.83 19.84 -26.36
C PRO A 161 8.31 20.04 -26.35
N ASP A 162 7.88 21.28 -26.61
CA ASP A 162 6.47 21.67 -26.67
C ASP A 162 5.66 21.33 -25.41
N ASN A 163 6.32 21.29 -24.23
CA ASN A 163 5.65 21.08 -22.96
C ASN A 163 5.02 22.38 -22.42
N SER A 164 3.72 22.52 -22.63
CA SER A 164 2.90 23.55 -22.00
C SER A 164 2.09 23.04 -20.81
N ASP A 165 1.94 21.72 -20.67
CA ASP A 165 1.11 21.07 -19.66
C ASP A 165 1.72 21.11 -18.25
N TYR A 166 3.04 20.95 -18.15
CA TYR A 166 3.76 20.95 -16.88
C TYR A 166 5.22 21.43 -17.05
N PRO A 167 5.47 22.74 -17.30
CA PRO A 167 6.81 23.29 -17.52
C PRO A 167 7.59 23.49 -16.21
N ALA A 168 7.52 22.51 -15.31
CA ALA A 168 8.14 22.59 -14.00
C ALA A 168 9.66 22.43 -14.09
N ARG A 169 10.38 23.26 -13.33
CA ARG A 169 11.82 23.21 -13.15
C ARG A 169 12.30 22.03 -12.28
N LYS A 170 11.75 20.84 -12.50
CA LYS A 170 11.98 19.60 -11.72
C LYS A 170 12.46 18.48 -12.65
N ARG A 171 13.23 17.52 -12.11
CA ARG A 171 13.57 16.29 -12.82
C ARG A 171 12.32 15.43 -13.05
N VAL A 172 12.32 14.65 -14.12
CA VAL A 172 11.29 13.64 -14.40
C VAL A 172 11.60 12.42 -13.54
N LEU A 173 10.98 12.34 -12.37
CA LEU A 173 11.18 11.27 -11.38
C LEU A 173 9.84 10.72 -10.91
N LEU A 174 9.81 9.42 -10.64
CA LEU A 174 8.75 8.80 -9.87
C LEU A 174 8.91 9.19 -8.40
N THR A 175 7.89 9.81 -7.82
CA THR A 175 7.85 10.05 -6.38
C THR A 175 7.66 8.72 -5.68
N THR A 176 8.46 8.43 -4.65
CA THR A 176 8.36 7.22 -3.84
C THR A 176 8.60 7.54 -2.37
N THR A 177 8.11 6.65 -1.52
CA THR A 177 8.36 6.68 -0.07
C THR A 177 9.84 6.48 0.27
N ASP A 178 10.22 6.64 1.53
CA ASP A 178 11.58 6.45 2.01
C ASP A 178 12.04 4.99 1.87
N VAL A 179 13.12 4.77 1.12
CA VAL A 179 13.71 3.44 0.86
C VAL A 179 14.18 2.74 2.13
N ARG A 180 14.47 3.47 3.21
CA ARG A 180 14.98 2.90 4.45
C ARG A 180 13.88 2.17 5.22
N THR A 181 12.66 2.67 5.17
CA THR A 181 11.54 2.22 6.02
C THR A 181 10.41 1.56 5.23
N SER A 182 10.14 2.00 4.00
CA SER A 182 8.95 1.61 3.24
C SER A 182 9.17 0.42 2.32
N ASN A 183 8.14 -0.43 2.18
CA ASN A 183 8.12 -1.47 1.17
C ASN A 183 7.82 -0.95 -0.24
N SER A 184 6.98 0.07 -0.40
CA SER A 184 6.67 0.61 -1.74
C SER A 184 7.97 1.06 -2.43
N ALA A 185 8.85 1.71 -1.68
CA ALA A 185 10.18 2.09 -2.11
C ALA A 185 11.12 0.90 -2.35
N ALA A 186 11.07 -0.14 -1.51
CA ALA A 186 11.84 -1.36 -1.70
C ALA A 186 11.43 -2.15 -2.97
N MET A 187 10.12 -2.20 -3.28
CA MET A 187 9.60 -2.82 -4.50
C MET A 187 9.94 -1.96 -5.73
N TYR A 188 9.88 -0.63 -5.62
CA TYR A 188 10.41 0.28 -6.64
C TYR A 188 11.88 0.00 -6.94
N LEU A 189 12.72 -0.08 -5.90
CA LEU A 189 14.13 -0.44 -6.03
C LEU A 189 14.35 -1.82 -6.65
N SER A 190 13.48 -2.79 -6.35
CA SER A 190 13.53 -4.13 -6.96
C SER A 190 13.27 -4.07 -8.46
N MET A 191 12.25 -3.32 -8.91
CA MET A 191 11.92 -3.14 -10.33
C MET A 191 13.07 -2.46 -11.09
N ILE A 192 13.51 -1.28 -10.62
CA ILE A 192 14.56 -0.53 -11.32
C ILE A 192 15.93 -1.21 -11.19
N GLY A 193 16.18 -1.91 -10.08
CA GLY A 193 17.40 -2.67 -9.85
C GLY A 193 17.52 -3.89 -10.75
N TYR A 194 16.41 -4.60 -11.00
CA TYR A 194 16.35 -5.70 -11.95
C TYR A 194 16.77 -5.24 -13.36
N VAL A 195 16.18 -4.15 -13.84
CA VAL A 195 16.50 -3.58 -15.16
C VAL A 195 17.94 -3.06 -15.21
N ALA A 196 18.39 -2.33 -14.18
CA ALA A 196 19.77 -1.83 -14.11
C ALA A 196 20.81 -2.97 -14.03
N ASN A 197 20.41 -4.15 -13.54
CA ASN A 197 21.23 -5.35 -13.49
C ASN A 197 21.17 -6.18 -14.78
N GLY A 198 20.57 -5.66 -15.86
CA GLY A 198 20.50 -6.34 -17.15
C GLY A 198 19.40 -7.39 -17.21
N ASP A 199 18.24 -7.05 -16.65
CA ASP A 199 17.05 -7.90 -16.58
C ASP A 199 17.29 -9.20 -15.80
N ASP A 200 17.97 -9.10 -14.65
CA ASP A 200 18.26 -10.23 -13.75
C ASP A 200 18.21 -9.82 -12.27
N VAL A 201 17.86 -10.77 -11.39
CA VAL A 201 17.76 -10.55 -9.95
C VAL A 201 19.15 -10.30 -9.36
N ILE A 202 19.23 -9.28 -8.49
CA ILE A 202 20.46 -8.93 -7.79
C ILE A 202 20.83 -10.05 -6.81
N SER A 203 21.98 -10.69 -7.04
CA SER A 203 22.43 -11.87 -6.29
C SER A 203 23.82 -11.72 -5.66
N SER A 204 24.60 -10.68 -6.02
CA SER A 204 25.96 -10.45 -5.49
C SER A 204 26.24 -9.00 -5.05
N ASP A 205 27.30 -8.81 -4.27
CA ASP A 205 27.71 -7.47 -3.81
C ASP A 205 28.37 -6.66 -4.94
N GLU A 206 29.04 -7.33 -5.89
CA GLU A 206 29.62 -6.71 -7.07
C GLU A 206 28.54 -6.10 -7.97
N GLN A 207 27.41 -6.81 -8.13
CA GLN A 207 26.24 -6.27 -8.84
C GLN A 207 25.71 -5.02 -8.12
N ILE A 208 25.55 -5.07 -6.79
CA ILE A 208 25.11 -3.93 -5.97
C ILE A 208 26.04 -2.72 -6.16
N ALA A 209 27.36 -2.93 -6.05
CA ALA A 209 28.34 -1.86 -6.20
C ALA A 209 28.29 -1.19 -7.58
N LYS A 210 27.97 -1.97 -8.63
CA LYS A 210 27.81 -1.46 -10.00
C LYS A 210 26.53 -0.63 -10.16
N ILE A 211 25.40 -1.11 -9.65
CA ILE A 211 24.09 -0.50 -9.92
C ILE A 211 23.72 0.62 -8.93
N ALA A 212 24.21 0.59 -7.68
CA ALA A 212 23.82 1.57 -6.66
C ALA A 212 24.06 3.03 -7.10
N PRO A 213 25.23 3.41 -7.68
CA PRO A 213 25.44 4.78 -8.17
C PRO A 213 24.51 5.16 -9.34
N ILE A 214 24.07 4.19 -10.14
CA ILE A 214 23.17 4.40 -11.28
C ILE A 214 21.74 4.67 -10.78
N LEU A 215 21.32 3.96 -9.73
CA LEU A 215 19.97 4.05 -9.17
C LEU A 215 19.81 5.22 -8.19
N ALA A 216 20.90 5.69 -7.59
CA ALA A 216 20.86 6.74 -6.58
C ALA A 216 20.09 8.00 -7.02
N PRO A 217 20.27 8.56 -8.22
CA PRO A 217 19.47 9.70 -8.70
C PRO A 217 17.97 9.40 -8.75
N ALA A 218 17.56 8.17 -9.05
CA ALA A 218 16.15 7.78 -9.16
C ALA A 218 15.41 7.76 -7.81
N VAL A 219 16.14 7.89 -6.70
CA VAL A 219 15.62 7.84 -5.33
C VAL A 219 15.99 9.10 -4.53
N LEU A 220 17.23 9.56 -4.61
CA LEU A 220 17.73 10.64 -3.76
C LEU A 220 17.38 12.03 -4.29
N ASP A 221 17.24 12.19 -5.61
CA ASP A 221 17.01 13.51 -6.24
C ASP A 221 15.56 14.02 -6.10
N GLN A 222 14.65 13.23 -5.53
CA GLN A 222 13.25 13.64 -5.31
C GLN A 222 13.07 14.56 -4.09
N GLY A 223 14.06 14.61 -3.19
CA GLY A 223 13.98 15.37 -1.94
C GLY A 223 13.34 14.57 -0.79
N PHE A 224 12.52 15.23 0.03
CA PHE A 224 11.82 14.60 1.15
C PHE A 224 10.84 13.52 0.64
N SER A 225 10.82 12.38 1.32
CA SER A 225 9.96 11.24 1.02
C SER A 225 9.14 10.85 2.25
N GLU A 226 7.87 10.54 2.03
CA GLU A 226 7.00 10.01 3.09
C GLU A 226 7.47 8.63 3.54
N THR A 227 7.22 8.29 4.80
CA THR A 227 7.53 6.94 5.33
C THR A 227 6.43 5.94 4.96
N GLU A 228 5.19 6.39 4.90
CA GLU A 228 4.01 5.56 4.73
C GLU A 228 3.41 5.70 3.33
N SER A 229 3.13 4.57 2.66
CA SER A 229 2.57 4.59 1.30
C SER A 229 1.14 5.11 1.26
N GLU A 230 0.37 4.92 2.34
CA GLU A 230 -0.97 5.48 2.43
C GLU A 230 -0.94 7.01 2.49
N GLU A 231 -0.02 7.59 3.26
CA GLU A 231 0.18 9.04 3.31
C GLU A 231 0.64 9.60 1.96
N ALA A 232 1.59 8.93 1.30
CA ALA A 232 2.04 9.33 -0.03
C ALA A 232 0.89 9.32 -1.06
N PHE A 233 -0.01 8.35 -0.97
CA PHE A 233 -1.16 8.25 -1.86
C PHE A 233 -2.25 9.27 -1.54
N GLU A 234 -2.56 9.52 -0.26
CA GLU A 234 -3.45 10.59 0.18
C GLU A 234 -2.96 11.96 -0.33
N ASN A 235 -1.66 12.21 -0.26
CA ASN A 235 -1.03 13.40 -0.83
C ASN A 235 -1.26 13.51 -2.35
N TYR A 236 -1.16 12.40 -3.10
CA TYR A 236 -1.50 12.40 -4.54
C TYR A 236 -2.97 12.79 -4.78
N LEU A 237 -3.91 12.25 -4.00
CA LEU A 237 -5.33 12.53 -4.16
C LEU A 237 -5.66 14.02 -3.96
N VAL A 238 -5.04 14.67 -2.98
CA VAL A 238 -5.40 16.04 -2.57
C VAL A 238 -4.51 17.14 -3.16
N GLN A 239 -3.24 16.87 -3.45
CA GLN A 239 -2.28 17.90 -3.87
C GLN A 239 -2.23 18.13 -5.39
N GLY A 240 -2.70 17.15 -6.18
CA GLY A 240 -2.74 17.24 -7.64
C GLY A 240 -1.38 17.22 -8.35
N SER A 241 -1.41 17.29 -9.68
CA SER A 241 -0.23 17.12 -10.55
C SER A 241 0.87 18.16 -10.35
N GLY A 242 0.52 19.37 -9.85
CA GLY A 242 1.46 20.46 -9.61
C GLY A 242 2.55 20.12 -8.60
N LYS A 243 2.16 19.41 -7.53
CA LYS A 243 3.06 19.03 -6.44
C LYS A 243 3.70 17.67 -6.70
N THR A 244 2.88 16.66 -7.00
CA THR A 244 3.28 15.26 -7.19
C THR A 244 2.77 14.78 -8.56
N PRO A 245 3.53 14.99 -9.66
CA PRO A 245 3.06 14.67 -11.01
C PRO A 245 2.85 13.18 -11.23
N MET A 246 3.65 12.34 -10.57
CA MET A 246 3.53 10.89 -10.58
C MET A 246 4.14 10.28 -9.30
N THR A 247 3.49 9.25 -8.76
CA THR A 247 3.92 8.56 -7.54
C THR A 247 3.78 7.05 -7.68
N VAL A 248 4.71 6.30 -7.07
CA VAL A 248 4.65 4.85 -6.93
C VAL A 248 3.62 4.50 -5.87
N VAL A 249 2.71 3.59 -6.18
CA VAL A 249 1.60 3.16 -5.31
C VAL A 249 1.39 1.66 -5.39
N TYR A 250 0.66 1.10 -4.44
CA TYR A 250 0.00 -0.18 -4.63
C TYR A 250 -1.25 0.03 -5.50
N GLU A 251 -1.47 -0.84 -6.49
CA GLU A 251 -2.72 -0.88 -7.28
C GLU A 251 -3.97 -0.82 -6.38
N ALA A 252 -3.94 -1.57 -5.26
CA ALA A 252 -5.04 -1.66 -4.32
C ALA A 252 -5.48 -0.29 -3.77
N GLN A 253 -4.54 0.61 -3.49
CA GLN A 253 -4.85 1.94 -2.96
C GLN A 253 -5.71 2.73 -3.96
N TYR A 254 -5.33 2.72 -5.24
CA TYR A 254 -6.08 3.38 -6.30
C TYR A 254 -7.44 2.70 -6.54
N LEU A 255 -7.45 1.37 -6.65
CA LEU A 255 -8.65 0.62 -6.97
C LEU A 255 -9.69 0.63 -5.83
N SER A 256 -9.26 0.77 -4.57
CA SER A 256 -10.19 0.89 -3.44
C SER A 256 -11.20 2.03 -3.67
N HIS A 257 -10.71 3.21 -4.07
CA HIS A 257 -11.55 4.37 -4.38
C HIS A 257 -12.35 4.22 -5.68
N VAL A 258 -11.81 3.52 -6.69
CA VAL A 258 -12.55 3.21 -7.91
C VAL A 258 -13.73 2.27 -7.60
N PHE A 259 -13.51 1.27 -6.75
CA PHE A 259 -14.51 0.28 -6.39
C PHE A 259 -15.59 0.83 -5.46
N THR A 260 -15.21 1.69 -4.50
CA THR A 260 -16.19 2.36 -3.64
C THR A 260 -16.96 3.46 -4.37
N GLY A 261 -16.38 4.03 -5.44
CA GLY A 261 -17.00 5.12 -6.19
C GLY A 261 -17.15 6.40 -5.38
N ASP A 262 -16.26 6.63 -4.40
CA ASP A 262 -16.32 7.77 -3.48
C ASP A 262 -15.93 9.13 -4.11
N GLY A 263 -15.61 9.12 -5.41
CA GLY A 263 -15.26 10.32 -6.19
C GLY A 263 -13.87 10.87 -5.93
N ARG A 264 -13.03 10.19 -5.13
CA ARG A 264 -11.65 10.64 -4.85
C ARG A 264 -10.72 10.46 -6.06
N ILE A 265 -10.98 9.43 -6.87
CA ILE A 265 -10.34 9.26 -8.19
C ILE A 265 -11.08 10.12 -9.22
N ARG A 266 -10.42 11.17 -9.70
CA ARG A 266 -10.99 12.13 -10.65
C ARG A 266 -10.74 11.72 -12.11
N PRO A 267 -11.54 12.21 -13.08
CA PRO A 267 -11.44 11.80 -14.48
C PRO A 267 -10.09 12.04 -15.15
N GLU A 268 -9.26 12.95 -14.63
CA GLU A 268 -7.91 13.22 -15.13
C GLU A 268 -6.84 12.33 -14.50
N MET A 269 -7.15 11.59 -13.43
CA MET A 269 -6.22 10.67 -12.78
C MET A 269 -6.03 9.42 -13.62
N ARG A 270 -4.81 8.87 -13.60
CA ARG A 270 -4.44 7.68 -14.36
C ARG A 270 -3.68 6.71 -13.46
N LEU A 271 -4.08 5.45 -13.55
CA LEU A 271 -3.33 4.31 -13.02
C LEU A 271 -2.52 3.72 -14.18
N VAL A 272 -1.21 3.60 -14.00
CA VAL A 272 -0.30 3.06 -15.01
C VAL A 272 0.58 1.97 -14.41
N TYR A 273 0.97 0.98 -15.22
CA TYR A 273 1.66 -0.21 -14.74
C TYR A 273 3.12 -0.24 -15.21
N PRO A 274 4.10 -0.20 -14.30
CA PRO A 274 5.50 -0.49 -14.61
C PRO A 274 5.68 -1.81 -15.37
N SER A 275 6.66 -1.84 -16.28
CA SER A 275 7.13 -3.05 -16.97
C SER A 275 8.67 -3.05 -16.91
N PRO A 276 9.29 -3.98 -16.17
CA PRO A 276 8.64 -4.94 -15.29
C PRO A 276 7.95 -4.28 -14.08
N THR A 277 6.98 -4.98 -13.48
CA THR A 277 6.42 -4.65 -12.16
C THR A 277 6.79 -5.70 -11.10
N VAL A 278 6.52 -5.42 -9.84
CA VAL A 278 6.53 -6.42 -8.76
C VAL A 278 5.10 -6.67 -8.28
N LEU A 279 4.71 -7.94 -8.20
CA LEU A 279 3.47 -8.34 -7.53
C LEU A 279 3.73 -8.43 -6.02
N SER A 280 3.43 -7.37 -5.29
CA SER A 280 3.66 -7.32 -3.86
C SER A 280 2.72 -8.31 -3.15
N LYS A 281 3.29 -9.36 -2.57
CA LYS A 281 2.56 -10.31 -1.72
C LYS A 281 2.56 -9.77 -0.29
N HIS A 282 1.37 -9.53 0.26
CA HIS A 282 1.24 -9.11 1.65
C HIS A 282 1.23 -10.37 2.49
N THR A 283 2.26 -10.53 3.33
CA THR A 283 2.54 -11.80 4.01
C THR A 283 2.54 -11.60 5.51
N LEU A 284 1.53 -12.14 6.18
CA LEU A 284 1.38 -12.13 7.63
C LEU A 284 2.28 -13.20 8.26
N VAL A 285 3.06 -12.78 9.24
CA VAL A 285 3.86 -13.63 10.13
C VAL A 285 3.18 -13.66 11.50
N PRO A 286 2.61 -14.80 11.93
CA PRO A 286 2.05 -14.93 13.26
C PRO A 286 3.18 -14.99 14.30
N LEU A 287 2.99 -14.26 15.41
CA LEU A 287 3.91 -14.21 16.54
C LEU A 287 3.30 -14.83 17.81
N SER A 288 2.00 -15.11 17.78
CA SER A 288 1.26 -15.82 18.83
C SER A 288 0.04 -16.54 18.25
N ALA A 289 -0.65 -17.34 19.07
CA ALA A 289 -1.84 -18.08 18.66
C ALA A 289 -2.98 -17.17 18.13
N PRO A 290 -3.35 -16.04 18.78
CA PRO A 290 -4.29 -15.09 18.20
C PRO A 290 -3.86 -14.56 16.82
N GLY A 291 -2.56 -14.29 16.62
CA GLY A 291 -2.05 -13.85 15.31
C GLY A 291 -2.16 -14.93 14.22
N SER A 292 -1.96 -16.19 14.59
CA SER A 292 -2.20 -17.33 13.69
C SER A 292 -3.67 -17.39 13.25
N ARG A 293 -4.60 -17.19 14.19
CA ARG A 293 -6.04 -17.13 13.88
C ARG A 293 -6.37 -15.97 12.93
N VAL A 294 -5.76 -14.80 13.12
CA VAL A 294 -5.92 -13.67 12.19
C VAL A 294 -5.45 -14.04 10.79
N GLY A 295 -4.26 -14.64 10.66
CA GLY A 295 -3.73 -15.08 9.36
C GLY A 295 -4.63 -16.11 8.66
N GLU A 296 -5.16 -17.07 9.41
CA GLU A 296 -6.08 -18.08 8.88
C GLU A 296 -7.39 -17.48 8.38
N LEU A 297 -8.01 -16.62 9.19
CA LEU A 297 -9.27 -15.95 8.83
C LEU A 297 -9.09 -15.06 7.61
N LEU A 298 -8.05 -14.22 7.60
CA LEU A 298 -7.75 -13.40 6.43
C LEU A 298 -7.57 -14.21 5.15
N THR A 299 -7.09 -15.47 5.26
CA THR A 299 -6.84 -16.33 4.09
C THR A 299 -8.08 -17.11 3.66
N LYS A 300 -8.90 -17.57 4.61
CA LYS A 300 -9.94 -18.60 4.36
C LYS A 300 -11.36 -18.09 4.52
N ASP A 301 -11.56 -17.04 5.30
CA ASP A 301 -12.90 -16.50 5.53
C ASP A 301 -13.40 -15.79 4.26
N PRO A 302 -14.53 -16.22 3.68
CA PRO A 302 -15.01 -15.69 2.41
C PRO A 302 -15.48 -14.23 2.53
N GLU A 303 -15.96 -13.79 3.69
CA GLU A 303 -16.36 -12.41 3.90
C GLU A 303 -15.13 -11.50 3.97
N LEU A 304 -14.10 -11.87 4.74
CA LEU A 304 -12.85 -11.10 4.80
C LEU A 304 -12.15 -11.05 3.44
N GLN A 305 -12.15 -12.14 2.66
CA GLN A 305 -11.63 -12.13 1.29
C GLN A 305 -12.45 -11.21 0.37
N SER A 306 -13.79 -11.24 0.46
CA SER A 306 -14.65 -10.34 -0.33
C SER A 306 -14.46 -8.87 0.04
N LEU A 307 -14.32 -8.56 1.33
CA LEU A 307 -14.05 -7.21 1.82
C LEU A 307 -12.67 -6.74 1.35
N ALA A 308 -11.64 -7.59 1.43
CA ALA A 308 -10.31 -7.24 0.94
C ALA A 308 -10.30 -6.90 -0.56
N ALA A 309 -11.08 -7.63 -1.37
CA ALA A 309 -11.25 -7.32 -2.79
C ALA A 309 -11.89 -5.94 -3.03
N GLN A 310 -12.86 -5.53 -2.19
CA GLN A 310 -13.45 -4.18 -2.24
C GLN A 310 -12.42 -3.08 -1.92
N TYR A 311 -11.41 -3.40 -1.12
CA TYR A 311 -10.26 -2.53 -0.85
C TYR A 311 -9.16 -2.63 -1.92
N GLY A 312 -9.47 -3.20 -3.09
CA GLY A 312 -8.55 -3.23 -4.24
C GLY A 312 -7.49 -4.33 -4.16
N PHE A 313 -7.44 -5.14 -3.10
CA PHE A 313 -6.51 -6.25 -3.03
C PHE A 313 -6.94 -7.38 -3.97
N ARG A 314 -5.98 -7.99 -4.65
CA ARG A 314 -6.19 -9.28 -5.32
C ARG A 314 -6.12 -10.37 -4.25
N THR A 315 -7.10 -11.26 -4.26
CA THR A 315 -7.32 -12.27 -3.22
C THR A 315 -7.20 -13.69 -3.77
N SER A 316 -7.35 -14.69 -2.91
CA SER A 316 -7.36 -16.11 -3.33
C SER A 316 -8.55 -16.49 -4.21
N ASP A 317 -9.60 -15.66 -4.23
CA ASP A 317 -10.70 -15.70 -5.20
C ASP A 317 -10.47 -14.65 -6.31
N PRO A 318 -9.99 -15.04 -7.50
CA PRO A 318 -9.79 -14.12 -8.62
C PRO A 318 -11.10 -13.57 -9.18
N LYS A 319 -12.22 -14.29 -8.99
CA LYS A 319 -13.51 -13.90 -9.55
C LYS A 319 -14.07 -12.68 -8.82
N ALA A 320 -13.95 -12.61 -7.50
CA ALA A 320 -14.39 -11.45 -6.71
C ALA A 320 -13.77 -10.14 -7.22
N PHE A 321 -12.46 -10.14 -7.45
CA PHE A 321 -11.74 -8.98 -7.99
C PHE A 321 -12.15 -8.68 -9.44
N ALA A 322 -12.23 -9.71 -10.31
CA ALA A 322 -12.63 -9.54 -11.71
C ALA A 322 -14.06 -8.96 -11.84
N ASP A 323 -14.99 -9.39 -10.99
CA ASP A 323 -16.35 -8.88 -10.95
C ASP A 323 -16.38 -7.39 -10.55
N LEU A 324 -15.56 -6.98 -9.58
CA LEU A 324 -15.43 -5.57 -9.19
C LEU A 324 -14.86 -4.72 -10.32
N VAL A 325 -13.80 -5.17 -10.97
CA VAL A 325 -13.21 -4.51 -12.15
C VAL A 325 -14.24 -4.34 -13.25
N ALA A 326 -14.98 -5.40 -13.59
CA ALA A 326 -16.00 -5.36 -14.65
C ALA A 326 -17.16 -4.41 -14.31
N ARG A 327 -17.67 -4.46 -13.07
CA ARG A 327 -18.78 -3.62 -12.60
C ARG A 327 -18.43 -2.13 -12.59
N THR A 328 -17.20 -1.81 -12.18
CA THR A 328 -16.73 -0.42 -12.02
C THR A 328 -16.06 0.12 -13.29
N LYS A 329 -15.82 -0.76 -14.28
CA LYS A 329 -15.00 -0.46 -15.48
C LYS A 329 -13.62 0.07 -15.09
N ALA A 330 -13.04 -0.46 -14.02
CA ALA A 330 -11.77 -0.01 -13.49
C ALA A 330 -10.65 -0.22 -14.52
N PRO A 331 -9.66 0.69 -14.59
CA PRO A 331 -8.50 0.58 -15.49
C PRO A 331 -7.46 -0.41 -14.92
N ALA A 332 -7.92 -1.56 -14.43
CA ALA A 332 -7.07 -2.56 -13.79
C ALA A 332 -6.46 -3.51 -14.82
N ALA A 333 -5.19 -3.86 -14.64
CA ALA A 333 -4.55 -4.89 -15.48
C ALA A 333 -5.21 -6.25 -15.23
N THR A 334 -5.77 -6.86 -16.27
CA THR A 334 -6.42 -8.18 -16.17
C THR A 334 -5.42 -9.33 -16.14
N ALA A 335 -4.24 -9.14 -16.73
CA ALA A 335 -3.11 -10.06 -16.66
C ALA A 335 -1.80 -9.27 -16.47
N LEU A 336 -0.97 -9.73 -15.55
CA LEU A 336 0.37 -9.19 -15.32
C LEU A 336 1.36 -10.21 -15.82
N VAL A 337 2.05 -9.90 -16.91
CA VAL A 337 2.98 -10.82 -17.58
C VAL A 337 4.42 -10.53 -17.18
N ASP A 338 4.80 -9.25 -17.21
CA ASP A 338 6.17 -8.81 -16.91
C ASP A 338 6.31 -8.47 -15.42
N VAL A 339 6.37 -9.52 -14.60
CA VAL A 339 6.48 -9.45 -13.14
C VAL A 339 7.81 -10.04 -12.69
N VAL A 340 8.55 -9.29 -11.87
CA VAL A 340 9.83 -9.72 -11.30
C VAL A 340 9.69 -9.99 -9.80
N GLU A 341 10.54 -10.87 -9.29
CA GLU A 341 10.63 -11.14 -7.86
C GLU A 341 11.65 -10.19 -7.21
N PRO A 342 11.37 -9.64 -6.01
CA PRO A 342 12.34 -8.83 -5.29
C PRO A 342 13.55 -9.68 -4.85
N PRO A 343 14.76 -9.09 -4.77
CA PRO A 343 15.89 -9.74 -4.13
C PRO A 343 15.61 -10.11 -2.67
N THR A 344 16.48 -10.93 -2.07
CA THR A 344 16.37 -11.25 -0.64
C THR A 344 16.49 -9.99 0.22
N TRP A 345 16.04 -10.08 1.47
CA TRP A 345 16.11 -8.98 2.43
C TRP A 345 17.52 -8.40 2.51
N GLU A 346 18.53 -9.26 2.64
CA GLU A 346 19.94 -8.86 2.79
C GLU A 346 20.47 -8.14 1.53
N ARG A 347 20.06 -8.56 0.33
CA ARG A 347 20.48 -7.92 -0.92
C ARG A 347 19.83 -6.55 -1.08
N LEU A 348 18.54 -6.44 -0.79
CA LEU A 348 17.85 -5.15 -0.80
C LEU A 348 18.40 -4.20 0.25
N ASP A 349 18.66 -4.67 1.46
CA ASP A 349 19.22 -3.88 2.55
C ASP A 349 20.62 -3.34 2.22
N ARG A 350 21.48 -4.19 1.63
CA ARG A 350 22.80 -3.77 1.12
C ARG A 350 22.69 -2.77 -0.02
N LEU A 351 21.76 -2.97 -0.96
CA LEU A 351 21.53 -2.01 -2.05
C LEU A 351 21.12 -0.64 -1.50
N ILE A 352 20.19 -0.61 -0.54
CA ILE A 352 19.72 0.63 0.08
C ILE A 352 20.86 1.32 0.83
N THR A 353 21.64 0.57 1.61
CA THR A 353 22.82 1.10 2.31
C THR A 353 23.84 1.67 1.32
N ALA A 354 24.10 0.97 0.22
CA ALA A 354 25.00 1.43 -0.82
C ALA A 354 24.49 2.73 -1.48
N ILE A 355 23.20 2.82 -1.80
CA ILE A 355 22.58 4.04 -2.33
C ILE A 355 22.68 5.18 -1.31
N ASP A 356 22.34 4.96 -0.04
CA ASP A 356 22.41 6.00 0.99
C ASP A 356 23.84 6.51 1.22
N SER A 357 24.85 5.65 1.04
CA SER A 357 26.26 6.05 1.11
C SER A 357 26.70 6.95 -0.05
N THR A 358 25.90 7.10 -1.11
CA THR A 358 26.15 8.04 -2.20
C THR A 358 25.67 9.46 -1.90
N ARG A 359 24.95 9.68 -0.79
CA ARG A 359 24.59 11.03 -0.35
C ARG A 359 25.87 11.84 -0.10
N PRO A 360 25.97 13.07 -0.63
CA PRO A 360 27.16 13.91 -0.48
C PRO A 360 27.41 14.36 0.97
#